data_AF-A0A3C1G6T5-F1
#
_entry.id   AF-A0A3C1G6T5-F1
#
_cell.length_a   1.000
_cell.length_b   1.000
_cell.length_c   1.000
_cell.angle_alpha   90.00
_cell.angle_beta   90.00
_cell.angle_gamma   90.00
#
_symmetry.space_group_name_H-M   'P 1'
#
loop_
_entity.id
_entity.type
_entity.pdbx_description
1 polymer ?
#
loop_
_entity_poly.entity_id
_entity_poly.type
_entity_poly.pdbx_seq_one_letter_code
_entity_poly.pdbx_strand_id
1 'polypeptide(L)' 'MTLCVMCGLQVEGAPLCPHHASNHPDDWAVTNRILCDFFHRGKEPVRLTVAERNDDFWAPALEVA' A
#
# COMPACT_ATOMS: atom_id res chain seq x y z
N MET A 1 -19.03 -4.82 -5.31
CA MET A 1 -17.59 -5.10 -5.45
C MET A 1 -16.94 -3.99 -6.25
N THR A 2 -15.85 -3.43 -5.72
CA THR A 2 -15.04 -2.37 -6.30
C THR A 2 -13.58 -2.84 -6.34
N LEU A 3 -12.73 -2.23 -7.16
CA LEU A 3 -11.30 -2.53 -7.17
C LEU A 3 -10.58 -1.54 -6.24
N CYS A 4 -9.60 -2.03 -5.49
CA CYS A 4 -8.68 -1.21 -4.73
C CYS A 4 -7.92 -0.29 -5.69
N VAL A 5 -7.96 1.03 -5.45
CA VAL A 5 -7.34 2.00 -6.36
C VAL A 5 -5.81 1.92 -6.40
N MET A 6 -5.18 1.27 -5.43
CA MET A 6 -3.72 1.14 -5.33
C MET A 6 -3.16 -0.13 -5.98
N CYS A 7 -3.86 -1.27 -5.86
CA CYS A 7 -3.35 -2.56 -6.33
C CYS A 7 -4.31 -3.37 -7.20
N GLY A 8 -5.54 -2.88 -7.42
CA GLY A 8 -6.53 -3.58 -8.23
C GLY A 8 -7.18 -4.79 -7.57
N LEU A 9 -6.93 -5.07 -6.28
CA LEU A 9 -7.60 -6.15 -5.56
C LEU A 9 -9.11 -5.90 -5.45
N GLN A 10 -9.92 -6.94 -5.68
CA GLN A 10 -11.37 -6.84 -5.54
C GLN A 10 -11.77 -6.76 -4.07
N VAL A 11 -12.55 -5.74 -3.72
CA VAL A 11 -12.96 -5.39 -2.36
C VAL A 11 -14.46 -5.10 -2.31
N GLU A 12 -15.06 -5.31 -1.15
CA GLU A 12 -16.49 -5.05 -0.95
C GLU A 12 -16.72 -3.60 -0.52
N GLY A 13 -17.10 -2.75 -1.49
CA GLY A 13 -17.68 -1.44 -1.21
C GLY A 13 -16.71 -0.37 -0.71
N ALA A 14 -15.44 -0.69 -0.50
CA ALA A 14 -14.38 0.25 -0.13
C ALA A 14 -13.49 0.61 -1.34
N PRO A 15 -12.88 1.80 -1.36
CA PRO A 15 -11.91 2.18 -2.39
C PRO A 15 -10.51 1.58 -2.16
N LEU A 16 -10.22 1.09 -0.94
CA LEU A 16 -8.93 0.51 -0.55
C LEU A 16 -9.14 -0.85 0.11
N CYS A 17 -8.22 -1.79 -0.13
CA CYS A 17 -8.20 -3.07 0.55
C CYS A 17 -7.62 -2.95 1.97
N PRO A 18 -7.87 -3.93 2.87
CA PRO A 18 -7.35 -3.91 4.24
C PRO A 18 -5.85 -3.61 4.32
N HIS A 19 -5.03 -4.13 3.40
CA HIS A 19 -3.59 -3.83 3.33
C HIS A 19 -3.27 -2.33 3.08
N HIS A 20 -4.05 -1.65 2.23
CA HIS A 20 -3.88 -0.22 1.97
C HIS A 20 -4.72 0.67 2.89
N ALA A 21 -5.70 0.09 3.60
CA ALA A 21 -6.51 0.76 4.61
C ALA A 21 -5.82 0.73 5.99
N SER A 22 -5.03 -0.31 6.27
CA SER A 22 -4.22 -0.46 7.50
C SER A 22 -2.92 0.34 7.47
N ASN A 23 -2.58 0.98 6.35
CA ASN A 23 -1.70 2.15 6.35
C ASN A 23 -2.38 3.30 7.11
N HIS A 24 -2.57 3.14 8.43
CA HIS A 24 -2.51 4.30 9.31
C HIS A 24 -1.22 5.05 8.97
N PRO A 25 -1.26 6.38 8.90
CA PRO A 25 -0.33 7.17 8.11
C PRO A 25 1.08 6.99 8.65
N ASP A 26 1.87 6.14 7.98
CA ASP A 26 3.30 6.38 7.84
C ASP A 26 3.39 7.79 7.26
N ASP A 27 3.58 8.73 8.20
CA ASP A 27 3.33 10.17 8.14
C ASP A 27 2.69 10.61 6.82
N TRP A 28 1.42 11.03 6.84
CA TRP A 28 0.71 11.51 5.66
C TRP A 28 1.59 12.48 4.85
N ALA A 29 2.42 13.29 5.53
CA ALA A 29 3.40 14.15 4.89
C ALA A 29 4.50 13.37 4.14
N VAL A 30 5.04 12.29 4.71
CA VAL A 30 6.02 11.38 4.08
C VAL A 30 5.40 10.68 2.86
N THR A 31 4.21 10.10 3.00
CA THR A 31 3.55 9.42 1.87
C THR A 31 3.26 10.39 0.72
N ASN A 32 2.72 11.57 1.02
CA ASN A 32 2.52 12.60 -0.01
C ASN A 32 3.84 13.11 -0.57
N ARG A 33 4.89 13.24 0.23
CA ARG A 33 6.20 13.67 -0.26
C ARG A 33 6.80 12.67 -1.22
N ILE A 34 6.69 11.37 -0.96
CA ILE A 34 7.14 10.31 -1.88
C ILE A 34 6.40 10.43 -3.21
N LEU A 35 5.07 10.58 -3.17
CA LEU A 35 4.25 10.77 -4.36
C LEU A 35 4.59 12.06 -5.11
N CYS A 36 4.72 13.19 -4.42
CA CYS A 36 5.09 14.47 -5.02
C CYS A 36 6.50 14.46 -5.62
N ASP A 37 7.47 13.84 -4.95
CA ASP A 37 8.83 13.71 -5.47
C ASP A 37 8.87 12.81 -6.71
N PHE A 38 8.03 11.77 -6.78
CA PHE A 38 7.85 10.97 -7.99
C PHE A 38 7.19 11.78 -9.12
N PHE A 39 6.01 12.36 -8.88
CA PHE A 39 5.23 13.04 -9.93
C PHE A 39 5.80 14.38 -10.39
N HIS A 40 6.41 15.15 -9.50
CA HIS A 40 6.87 16.51 -9.80
C HIS A 40 8.39 16.62 -9.91
N ARG A 41 9.15 15.68 -9.33
CA ARG A 41 10.62 15.72 -9.33
C ARG A 41 11.27 14.51 -10.01
N GLY A 42 10.49 13.52 -10.46
CA GLY A 42 11.00 12.33 -11.14
C GLY A 42 11.89 11.45 -10.25
N LYS A 43 11.78 11.54 -8.92
CA LYS A 43 12.54 10.67 -8.02
C LYS A 43 11.81 9.35 -7.86
N GLU A 44 12.43 8.27 -8.30
CA GLU A 44 11.87 6.93 -8.15
C GLU A 44 12.05 6.44 -6.70
N PRO A 45 10.98 5.96 -6.03
CA PRO A 45 11.11 5.31 -4.73
C PRO A 45 11.98 4.06 -4.85
N VAL A 46 12.78 3.77 -3.82
CA VAL A 46 13.56 2.52 -3.81
C VAL A 46 12.59 1.35 -3.83
N ARG A 47 12.71 0.51 -4.86
CA ARG A 47 11.89 -0.68 -5.00
C ARG A 47 12.37 -1.72 -3.99
N LEU A 48 11.48 -2.15 -3.09
CA LEU A 48 11.75 -3.27 -2.20
C LEU A 48 12.10 -4.52 -2.99
N THR A 49 13.08 -5.28 -2.48
CA THR A 49 13.41 -6.60 -2.98
C THR A 49 12.21 -7.54 -2.85
N VAL A 50 12.24 -8.67 -3.57
CA VAL A 50 11.17 -9.67 -3.49
C VAL A 50 11.04 -10.23 -2.07
N ALA A 51 12.15 -10.39 -1.34
CA ALA A 51 12.15 -10.86 0.04
C ALA A 51 11.48 -9.86 0.98
N GLU A 52 11.84 -8.57 0.92
CA GLU A 52 11.26 -7.52 1.76
C GLU A 52 9.76 -7.30 1.49
N ARG A 53 9.33 -7.45 0.23
CA ARG A 53 7.92 -7.34 -0.15
C ARG A 53 7.06 -8.47 0.43
N ASN A 54 7.65 -9.65 0.60
CA ASN A 54 6.96 -10.86 1.02
C ASN A 54 7.21 -11.19 2.50
N ASP A 55 7.73 -10.24 3.30
CA ASP A 55 7.97 -10.42 4.73
C ASP A 55 6.66 -10.77 5.46
N ASP A 56 6.75 -11.66 6.46
CA ASP A 56 5.64 -12.11 7.32
C ASP A 56 4.94 -10.94 8.02
N PHE A 57 5.65 -9.83 8.25
CA PHE A 57 5.05 -8.58 8.74
C PHE A 57 3.88 -8.10 7.84
N TRP A 58 3.96 -8.35 6.54
CA TRP A 58 2.96 -7.97 5.54
C TRP A 58 1.97 -9.09 5.19
N ALA A 59 2.13 -10.29 5.77
CA ALA A 59 1.21 -11.39 5.53
C ALA A 59 -0.18 -11.03 6.08
N PRO A 60 -1.26 -11.25 5.33
CA PRO A 60 -2.61 -11.08 5.88
C PRO A 60 -2.76 -12.02 7.08
N ALA A 61 -3.17 -11.47 8.23
CA ALA A 61 -3.51 -12.28 9.39
C ALA A 61 -4.60 -13.27 8.95
N LEU A 62 -4.28 -14.56 8.97
CA LEU A 62 -5.26 -15.60 8.74
C LEU A 62 -6.30 -15.47 9.85
N GLU A 63 -7.52 -15.07 9.51
CA GLU A 63 -8.65 -15.16 10.43
C GLU A 63 -8.84 -16.65 10.76
N VAL A 64 -8.48 -17.02 11.99
CA VAL A 64 -8.76 -18.34 12.54
C VAL A 64 -10.26 -18.41 12.80
N ALA A 65 -10.94 -19.29 12.06
CA ALA A 65 -12.38 -19.55 12.16
C ALA A 65 -12.79 -20.15 13.51
#